data_AF-A0AAD9CD65-F1
#
_entry.id   AF-A0AAD9CD65-F1
#
_cell.length_a   1.000
_cell.length_b   1.000
_cell.length_c   1.000
_cell.angle_alpha   90.00
_cell.angle_beta   90.00
_cell.angle_gamma   90.00
#
_symmetry.space_group_name_H-M   'P 1'
#
loop_
_entity.id
_entity.type
_entity.pdbx_description
1 polymer ?
#
loop_
_entity_poly.entity_id
_entity_poly.type
_entity_poly.pdbx_seq_one_letter_code
_entity_poly.pdbx_strand_id
1 'polypeptide(L)'
;MLPDLVQSVFAFVNKLKLFKTHLQKGELAHFPSLLKASAQATGATRKKQTARYATLVETLQENFATRFHDLHVKRPQITFLVDPFNAETDCLKAPLVKDEAVAELEMIELSEDDRLKPVLREGTLEFWKTVPIEKYPNVKRAALKLL
;
A
#
# COMPACT_ATOMS: atom_id res chain seq x y z
N MET A 1 6.07 9.01 9.55
CA MET A 1 4.78 9.65 9.24
C MET A 1 3.79 8.59 8.74
N LEU A 2 2.49 8.90 8.56
CA LEU A 2 1.48 7.93 8.06
C LEU A 2 1.90 7.21 6.76
N PRO A 3 2.55 7.87 5.76
CA PRO A 3 3.03 7.21 4.54
C PRO A 3 4.03 6.07 4.82
N ASP A 4 5.01 6.30 5.70
CA ASP A 4 6.03 5.31 6.04
C ASP A 4 5.43 4.08 6.72
N LEU A 5 4.41 4.30 7.57
CA LEU A 5 3.68 3.22 8.24
C LEU A 5 2.92 2.37 7.21
N VAL A 6 2.16 3.02 6.33
CA VAL A 6 1.36 2.35 5.29
C VAL A 6 2.27 1.54 4.37
N GLN A 7 3.37 2.15 3.90
CA GLN A 7 4.36 1.48 3.08
C GLN A 7 4.96 0.27 3.80
N SER A 8 5.34 0.42 5.08
CA SER A 8 5.92 -0.67 5.87
C SER A 8 4.95 -1.83 6.06
N VAL A 9 3.69 -1.55 6.39
CA VAL A 9 2.63 -2.55 6.57
C VAL A 9 2.38 -3.29 5.25
N PHE A 10 2.18 -2.58 4.15
CA PHE A 10 1.91 -3.23 2.86
C PHE A 10 3.11 -4.01 2.32
N ALA A 11 4.33 -3.49 2.48
CA ALA A 11 5.53 -4.22 2.12
C ALA A 11 5.66 -5.50 2.94
N PHE A 12 5.38 -5.46 4.25
CA PHE A 12 5.40 -6.63 5.11
C PHE A 12 4.36 -7.67 4.70
N VAL A 13 3.11 -7.27 4.49
CA VAL A 13 2.03 -8.17 4.02
C VAL A 13 2.39 -8.82 2.68
N ASN A 14 2.97 -8.07 1.74
CA ASN A 14 3.39 -8.62 0.45
C ASN A 14 4.57 -9.60 0.58
N LYS A 15 5.51 -9.35 1.50
CA LYS A 15 6.56 -10.33 1.84
C LYS A 15 5.96 -11.62 2.41
N LEU A 16 4.95 -11.54 3.27
CA LEU A 16 4.27 -12.72 3.80
C LEU A 16 3.61 -13.56 2.68
N LYS A 17 2.97 -12.91 1.69
CA LYS A 17 2.42 -13.60 0.50
C LYS A 17 3.48 -14.37 -0.29
N LEU A 18 4.63 -13.72 -0.53
CA LEU A 18 5.77 -14.35 -1.20
C LEU A 18 6.30 -15.54 -0.39
N PHE A 19 6.51 -15.34 0.90
CA PHE A 19 7.01 -16.34 1.84
C PHE A 19 6.12 -17.57 1.93
N LYS A 20 4.79 -17.38 2.03
CA LYS A 20 3.82 -18.47 1.96
C LYS A 20 3.96 -19.26 0.66
N THR A 21 4.02 -18.57 -0.47
CA THR A 21 4.14 -19.19 -1.81
C THR A 21 5.41 -20.03 -1.92
N HIS A 22 6.55 -19.49 -1.48
CA HIS A 22 7.84 -20.20 -1.52
C HIS A 22 7.85 -21.40 -0.58
N LEU A 23 7.30 -21.29 0.64
CA LEU A 23 7.16 -22.42 1.56
C LEU A 23 6.29 -23.55 1.00
N GLN A 24 5.18 -23.21 0.32
CA GLN A 24 4.30 -24.20 -0.32
C GLN A 24 5.00 -24.94 -1.46
N LYS A 25 5.91 -24.27 -2.18
CA LYS A 25 6.77 -24.87 -3.22
C LYS A 25 8.00 -25.61 -2.65
N GLY A 26 8.27 -25.49 -1.35
CA GLY A 26 9.48 -26.03 -0.72
C GLY A 26 10.74 -25.21 -1.00
N GLU A 27 10.59 -23.98 -1.49
CA GLU A 27 11.67 -23.03 -1.75
C GLU A 27 12.06 -22.31 -0.45
N LEU A 28 13.29 -22.54 0.02
CA LEU A 28 13.74 -22.08 1.35
C LEU A 28 14.76 -20.93 1.28
N ALA A 29 14.90 -20.27 0.13
CA ALA A 29 15.89 -19.21 -0.09
C ALA A 29 15.78 -18.04 0.91
N HIS A 30 14.56 -17.73 1.36
CA HIS A 30 14.30 -16.66 2.35
C HIS A 30 14.35 -17.14 3.81
N PHE A 31 14.60 -18.43 4.05
CA PHE A 31 14.59 -19.03 5.38
C PHE A 31 15.91 -19.78 5.64
N PRO A 32 17.06 -19.09 5.81
CA PRO A 32 18.36 -19.75 5.92
C PRO A 32 18.44 -20.78 7.05
N SER A 33 17.80 -20.50 8.19
CA SER A 33 17.75 -21.43 9.32
C SER A 33 16.94 -22.69 9.00
N LEU A 34 15.81 -22.54 8.29
CA LEU A 34 14.99 -23.67 7.87
C LEU A 34 15.69 -24.48 6.76
N LEU A 35 16.37 -23.80 5.82
CA LEU A 35 17.19 -24.42 4.78
C LEU A 35 18.26 -25.31 5.41
N LYS A 36 19.04 -24.78 6.38
CA LYS A 36 20.05 -25.53 7.13
C LYS A 36 19.46 -26.72 7.88
N ALA A 37 18.37 -26.52 8.61
CA ALA A 37 17.70 -27.60 9.34
C ALA A 37 17.12 -28.69 8.42
N SER A 38 16.70 -28.31 7.22
CA SER A 38 16.12 -29.23 6.24
C SER A 38 17.15 -30.10 5.52
N ALA A 39 18.45 -29.76 5.57
CA ALA A 39 19.52 -30.46 4.86
C ALA A 39 19.67 -31.92 5.29
N GLN A 40 19.34 -32.24 6.55
CA GLN A 40 19.41 -33.58 7.13
C GLN A 40 18.03 -34.27 7.21
N ALA A 41 16.94 -33.59 6.82
CA ALA A 41 15.59 -34.11 6.90
C ALA A 41 15.21 -34.91 5.64
N THR A 42 14.47 -36.01 5.82
CA THR A 42 13.86 -36.75 4.70
C THR A 42 12.83 -35.89 3.96
N GLY A 43 12.59 -36.18 2.68
CA GLY A 43 11.66 -35.40 1.85
C GLY A 43 10.24 -35.27 2.43
N ALA A 44 9.73 -36.34 3.06
CA ALA A 44 8.43 -36.33 3.72
C ALA A 44 8.39 -35.42 4.96
N THR A 45 9.43 -35.49 5.81
CA THR A 45 9.57 -34.62 7.00
C THR A 45 9.71 -33.16 6.59
N ARG A 46 10.52 -32.88 5.56
CA ARG A 46 10.67 -31.53 5.01
C ARG A 46 9.34 -30.97 4.52
N LYS A 47 8.58 -31.73 3.73
CA LYS A 47 7.26 -31.31 3.22
C LYS A 47 6.27 -31.00 4.34
N LYS A 48 6.24 -31.82 5.40
CA LYS A 48 5.39 -31.58 6.58
C LYS A 48 5.78 -30.30 7.32
N GLN A 49 7.08 -30.03 7.47
CA GLN A 49 7.58 -28.82 8.11
C GLN A 49 7.25 -27.57 7.28
N THR A 50 7.53 -27.57 5.98
CA THR A 50 7.24 -26.41 5.13
C THR A 50 5.75 -26.11 5.05
N ALA A 51 4.89 -27.14 5.03
CA ALA A 51 3.44 -26.97 5.12
C ALA A 51 3.02 -26.30 6.44
N ARG A 52 3.57 -26.74 7.59
CA ARG A 52 3.29 -26.12 8.90
C ARG A 52 3.70 -24.65 8.92
N TYR A 53 4.88 -24.31 8.41
CA TYR A 53 5.33 -22.92 8.37
C TYR A 53 4.52 -22.07 7.38
N ALA A 54 4.07 -22.64 6.26
CA ALA A 54 3.17 -21.95 5.35
C ALA A 54 1.85 -21.56 6.05
N THR A 55 1.27 -22.46 6.85
CA THR A 55 0.08 -22.16 7.66
C THR A 55 0.35 -21.05 8.67
N LEU A 56 1.50 -21.05 9.36
CA LEU A 56 1.84 -19.98 10.31
C LEU A 56 1.99 -18.61 9.63
N VAL A 57 2.61 -18.58 8.44
CA VAL A 57 2.75 -17.35 7.64
C VAL A 57 1.38 -16.87 7.14
N GLU A 58 0.50 -17.79 6.75
CA GLU A 58 -0.88 -17.48 6.34
C GLU A 58 -1.68 -16.87 7.49
N THR A 59 -1.67 -17.47 8.69
CA THR A 59 -2.33 -16.90 9.87
C THR A 59 -1.78 -15.51 10.21
N LEU A 60 -0.46 -15.31 10.10
CA LEU A 60 0.14 -14.00 10.32
C LEU A 60 -0.32 -12.98 9.27
N GLN A 61 -0.39 -13.38 8.00
CA GLN A 61 -0.89 -12.54 6.91
C GLN A 61 -2.34 -12.11 7.17
N GLU A 62 -3.21 -13.04 7.56
CA GLU A 62 -4.62 -12.77 7.88
C GLU A 62 -4.75 -11.82 9.06
N ASN A 63 -3.96 -12.00 10.12
CA ASN A 63 -3.94 -11.10 11.28
C ASN A 63 -3.57 -9.67 10.87
N PHE A 64 -2.60 -9.49 9.96
CA PHE A 64 -2.25 -8.17 9.44
C PHE A 64 -3.33 -7.60 8.52
N ALA A 65 -3.93 -8.43 7.66
CA ALA A 65 -5.01 -7.99 6.78
C ALA A 65 -6.22 -7.50 7.58
N THR A 66 -6.58 -8.20 8.66
CA THR A 66 -7.66 -7.81 9.58
C THR A 66 -7.29 -6.55 10.37
N ARG A 67 -6.09 -6.52 10.98
CA ARG A 67 -5.67 -5.38 11.82
C ARG A 67 -5.52 -4.08 11.04
N PHE A 68 -5.09 -4.15 9.78
CA PHE A 68 -4.86 -3.00 8.91
C PHE A 68 -5.87 -2.92 7.77
N HIS A 69 -7.08 -3.47 7.98
CA HIS A 69 -8.15 -3.46 6.99
C HIS A 69 -8.45 -2.03 6.52
N ASP A 70 -8.55 -1.07 7.44
CA ASP A 70 -8.85 0.32 7.12
C ASP A 70 -7.77 0.96 6.23
N LEU A 71 -6.49 0.60 6.42
CA LEU A 71 -5.42 1.09 5.54
C LEU A 71 -5.58 0.52 4.13
N HIS A 72 -5.98 -0.75 4.01
CA HIS A 72 -6.26 -1.36 2.71
C HIS A 72 -7.42 -0.69 2.01
N VAL A 73 -8.54 -0.47 2.71
CA VAL A 73 -9.72 0.22 2.17
C VAL A 73 -9.38 1.66 1.77
N LYS A 74 -8.58 2.35 2.57
CA LYS A 74 -8.17 3.75 2.33
C LYS A 74 -6.96 3.90 1.42
N ARG A 75 -6.45 2.80 0.85
CA ARG A 75 -5.24 2.84 0.01
C ARG A 75 -5.34 3.83 -1.14
N PRO A 76 -6.46 3.93 -1.89
CA PRO A 76 -6.59 4.93 -2.94
C PRO A 76 -6.44 6.37 -2.42
N GLN A 77 -7.04 6.69 -1.27
CA GLN A 77 -6.96 8.04 -0.67
C GLN A 77 -5.57 8.31 -0.07
N ILE A 78 -4.88 7.28 0.42
CA ILE A 78 -3.49 7.42 0.87
C ILE A 78 -2.58 7.67 -0.34
N THR A 79 -2.71 6.91 -1.42
CA THR A 79 -1.96 7.14 -2.67
C THR A 79 -2.22 8.54 -3.19
N PHE A 80 -3.49 8.96 -3.24
CA PHE A 80 -3.87 10.33 -3.56
C PHE A 80 -3.08 11.38 -2.77
N LEU A 81 -3.00 11.23 -1.45
CA LEU A 81 -2.29 12.20 -0.62
C LEU A 81 -0.78 12.21 -0.88
N VAL A 82 -0.15 11.05 -1.05
CA VAL A 82 1.32 10.93 -1.06
C VAL A 82 1.92 10.97 -2.46
N ASP A 83 1.15 10.59 -3.47
CA ASP A 83 1.54 10.49 -4.87
C ASP A 83 0.32 10.76 -5.77
N PRO A 84 -0.22 12.00 -5.76
CA PRO A 84 -1.41 12.37 -6.52
C PRO A 84 -1.24 12.20 -8.04
N PHE A 85 0.01 12.16 -8.53
CA PHE A 85 0.30 11.98 -9.96
C PHE A 85 0.10 10.55 -10.44
N ASN A 86 0.11 9.56 -9.54
CA ASN A 86 -0.11 8.15 -9.85
C ASN A 86 -1.36 7.59 -9.15
N ALA A 87 -2.19 8.46 -8.58
CA ALA A 87 -3.43 8.07 -7.93
C ALA A 87 -4.52 7.72 -8.95
N GLU A 88 -5.40 6.80 -8.59
CA GLU A 88 -6.60 6.49 -9.37
C GLU A 88 -7.51 7.73 -9.42
N THR A 89 -8.06 8.05 -10.59
CA THR A 89 -8.82 9.29 -10.79
C THR A 89 -10.11 9.32 -9.97
N ASP A 90 -10.70 8.15 -9.72
CA ASP A 90 -11.94 7.96 -8.96
C ASP A 90 -11.70 7.73 -7.46
N CYS A 91 -10.48 7.95 -6.95
CA CYS A 91 -10.14 7.68 -5.56
C CYS A 91 -10.88 8.57 -4.54
N LEU A 92 -11.49 9.67 -4.97
CA LEU A 92 -12.21 10.61 -4.13
C LEU A 92 -13.72 10.37 -4.22
N LYS A 93 -14.30 9.88 -3.12
CA LYS A 93 -15.73 9.54 -3.00
C LYS A 93 -16.42 10.35 -1.91
N ALA A 94 -17.75 10.40 -1.92
CA ALA A 94 -18.51 10.97 -0.80
C ALA A 94 -18.11 10.32 0.54
N PRO A 95 -17.97 11.07 1.66
CA PRO A 95 -18.25 12.50 1.84
C PRO A 95 -17.02 13.43 1.64
N LEU A 96 -15.91 12.94 1.08
CA LEU A 96 -14.72 13.75 0.86
C LEU A 96 -14.97 14.85 -0.17
N VAL A 97 -15.68 14.50 -1.25
CA VAL A 97 -16.15 15.40 -2.30
C VAL A 97 -17.67 15.33 -2.41
N LYS A 98 -18.29 16.42 -2.88
CA LYS A 98 -19.76 16.48 -3.13
C LYS A 98 -20.12 16.06 -4.55
N ASP A 99 -19.26 16.39 -5.50
CA ASP A 99 -19.40 16.07 -6.92
C ASP A 99 -18.20 15.22 -7.34
N GLU A 100 -18.39 13.91 -7.43
CA GLU A 100 -17.32 12.96 -7.79
C GLU A 100 -16.86 13.14 -9.23
N ALA A 101 -17.79 13.44 -10.16
CA ALA A 101 -17.46 13.60 -11.57
C ALA A 101 -16.55 14.82 -11.80
N VAL A 102 -16.84 15.94 -11.12
CA VAL A 102 -15.96 17.13 -11.17
C VAL A 102 -14.61 16.84 -10.51
N ALA A 103 -14.59 16.10 -9.40
CA ALA A 103 -13.34 15.71 -8.76
C ALA A 103 -12.46 14.81 -9.64
N GLU A 104 -13.06 13.88 -10.39
CA GLU A 104 -12.35 13.00 -11.34
C GLU A 104 -11.69 13.83 -12.46
N LEU A 105 -12.36 14.86 -12.98
CA LEU A 105 -11.78 15.77 -13.97
C LEU A 105 -10.61 16.57 -13.38
N GLU A 106 -10.77 17.12 -12.18
CA GLU A 106 -9.68 17.82 -11.48
C GLU A 106 -8.48 16.90 -11.20
N MET A 107 -8.72 15.63 -10.87
CA MET A 107 -7.67 14.63 -10.65
C MET A 107 -6.85 14.37 -11.92
N ILE A 108 -7.51 14.25 -13.08
CA ILE A 108 -6.84 14.08 -14.38
C ILE A 108 -6.00 15.32 -14.70
N GLU A 109 -6.54 16.53 -14.50
CA GLU A 109 -5.77 17.74 -14.75
C GLU A 109 -4.58 17.89 -13.80
N LEU A 110 -4.74 17.48 -12.53
CA LEU A 110 -3.68 17.53 -11.53
C LEU A 110 -2.56 16.53 -11.84
N SER A 111 -2.89 15.31 -12.30
CA SER A 111 -1.89 14.26 -12.59
C SER A 111 -0.96 14.66 -13.74
N GLU A 112 -1.45 15.48 -14.66
CA GLU A 112 -0.70 16.02 -15.81
C GLU A 112 0.01 17.36 -15.51
N ASP A 113 -0.14 17.93 -14.30
CA ASP A 113 0.49 19.21 -13.95
C ASP A 113 1.95 19.02 -13.46
N ASP A 114 2.85 18.81 -14.41
CA ASP A 114 4.29 18.59 -14.18
C ASP A 114 4.96 19.68 -13.34
N ARG A 115 4.40 20.89 -13.32
CA ARG A 115 4.93 22.03 -12.55
C ARG A 115 4.86 21.80 -11.04
N LEU A 116 3.95 20.94 -10.58
CA LEU A 116 3.76 20.61 -9.17
C LEU A 116 4.61 19.42 -8.71
N LYS A 117 5.19 18.62 -9.63
CA LYS A 117 6.03 17.45 -9.30
C LYS A 117 7.26 17.80 -8.46
N PRO A 118 7.99 18.91 -8.72
CA PRO A 118 9.11 19.32 -7.87
C PRO A 118 8.67 19.63 -6.43
N VAL A 119 7.50 20.25 -6.24
CA VAL A 119 6.99 20.64 -4.92
C VAL A 119 6.66 19.41 -4.07
N LEU A 120 6.18 18.32 -4.67
CA LEU A 120 5.94 17.07 -3.94
C LEU A 120 7.22 16.51 -3.29
N ARG A 121 8.39 16.77 -3.88
CA ARG A 121 9.69 16.34 -3.33
C ARG A 121 10.06 17.07 -2.05
N GLU A 122 9.49 18.25 -1.82
CA GLU A 122 9.67 19.03 -0.58
C GLU A 122 8.81 18.48 0.56
N GLY A 123 7.76 17.73 0.22
CA GLY A 123 6.95 16.95 1.15
C GLY A 123 5.45 17.06 0.89
N THR A 124 4.69 16.04 1.33
CA THR A 124 3.24 15.96 1.13
C THR A 124 2.49 17.18 1.67
N LEU A 125 2.85 17.69 2.84
CA LEU A 125 2.16 18.84 3.44
C LEU A 125 2.40 20.13 2.65
N GLU A 126 3.63 20.38 2.21
CA GLU A 126 3.99 21.58 1.44
C GLU A 126 3.40 21.56 0.02
N PHE A 127 3.33 20.36 -0.57
CA PHE A 127 2.60 20.14 -1.82
C PHE A 127 1.15 20.63 -1.71
N TRP A 128 0.37 20.10 -0.76
CA TRP A 128 -1.05 20.41 -0.65
C TRP A 128 -1.35 21.87 -0.27
N LYS A 129 -0.40 22.56 0.38
CA LYS A 129 -0.48 24.02 0.58
C LYS A 129 -0.39 24.78 -0.75
N THR A 130 0.52 24.35 -1.63
CA THR A 130 0.86 25.01 -2.90
C THR A 130 -0.12 24.74 -4.03
N VAL A 131 -0.83 23.60 -4.02
CA VAL A 131 -1.86 23.29 -5.04
C VAL A 131 -2.86 24.46 -5.15
N PRO A 132 -3.12 25.03 -6.34
CA PRO A 132 -4.03 26.17 -6.47
C PRO A 132 -5.49 25.77 -6.24
N ILE A 133 -6.16 26.41 -5.27
CA ILE A 133 -7.57 26.10 -4.93
C ILE A 133 -8.53 26.56 -6.02
N GLU A 134 -8.12 27.54 -6.82
CA GLU A 134 -8.89 28.10 -7.92
C GLU A 134 -8.97 27.13 -9.10
N LYS A 135 -7.93 26.30 -9.29
CA LYS A 135 -7.89 25.28 -10.36
C LYS A 135 -8.40 23.92 -9.89
N TYR A 136 -8.08 23.53 -8.65
CA TYR A 136 -8.42 22.19 -8.11
C TYR A 136 -9.24 22.28 -6.80
N PRO A 137 -10.41 22.94 -6.80
CA PRO A 137 -11.16 23.23 -5.59
C PRO A 137 -11.70 22.00 -4.84
N ASN A 138 -12.11 20.94 -5.54
CA ASN A 138 -12.62 19.73 -4.91
C ASN A 138 -11.48 18.86 -4.39
N VAL A 139 -10.46 18.66 -5.23
CA VAL A 139 -9.29 17.83 -4.92
C VAL A 139 -8.50 18.41 -3.75
N LYS A 140 -8.19 19.71 -3.76
CA LYS A 140 -7.46 20.33 -2.63
C LYS A 140 -8.25 20.26 -1.33
N ARG A 141 -9.57 20.50 -1.35
CA ARG A 141 -10.40 20.38 -0.13
C ARG A 141 -10.44 18.94 0.39
N ALA A 142 -10.50 17.95 -0.49
CA ALA A 142 -10.44 16.55 -0.09
C ALA A 142 -9.12 16.21 0.58
N ALA A 143 -7.99 16.67 0.03
CA ALA A 143 -6.67 16.50 0.66
C ALA A 143 -6.60 17.14 2.05
N LEU A 144 -7.08 18.38 2.20
CA LEU A 144 -7.09 19.09 3.49
C LEU A 144 -7.99 18.42 4.55
N LYS A 145 -8.99 17.62 4.14
CA LYS A 145 -9.79 16.82 5.08
C LYS A 145 -9.08 15.54 5.55
N LEU A 146 -8.11 15.05 4.79
CA LEU A 146 -7.38 13.82 5.05
C LEU A 146 -6.05 14.05 5.78
N LEU A 147 -5.52 15.27 5.74
CA LEU A 147 -4.34 15.75 6.48
C LEU A 147 -4.71 16.22 7.89
#